data_AF-A0A813HMA3-F1
#
_entry.id   AF-A0A813HMA3-F1
#
_cell.length_a   1.000
_cell.length_b   1.000
_cell.length_c   1.000
_cell.angle_alpha   90.00
_cell.angle_beta   90.00
_cell.angle_gamma   90.00
#
_symmetry.space_group_name_H-M   'P 1'
#
loop_
_entity.id
_entity.type
_entity.pdbx_description
1 polymer ?
#
loop_
_entity_poly.entity_id
_entity_poly.type
_entity_poly.pdbx_seq_one_letter_code
_entity_poly.pdbx_strand_id
1 'polypeptide(L)'
;MVFSSPAEKLPLLAAMELPSDSEAIVKRLSDNFLWVSVSFALNHGCVTTPLVVASTLLGKDVAAFGNGVLYSFTLLSSLFLGAPLASVLGPKGGLVFGMLFYCIYVAGFSLAALFKDVEWLMWTFFIVGSAFGGTAAGVLWTAQGGYFASTSTQIAEASGEQREAVTARLSGNFAFIYLMFEVGSKLVFSLLQLLKVPTWEIGVLYMLLGLL
;
A
#
# COMPACT_ATOMS: atom_id res chain seq x y z
N MET A 1 38.75 39.22 -49.34
CA MET A 1 38.35 39.10 -47.92
C MET A 1 37.20 38.11 -47.89
N VAL A 2 37.50 36.83 -47.62
CA VAL A 2 36.53 35.72 -47.67
C VAL A 2 36.10 35.45 -46.23
N PHE A 3 34.83 35.71 -45.92
CA PHE A 3 34.24 35.39 -44.62
C PHE A 3 33.95 33.88 -44.60
N SER A 4 34.75 33.14 -43.84
CA SER A 4 34.47 31.73 -43.51
C SER A 4 33.27 31.66 -42.55
N SER A 5 32.24 30.90 -42.95
CA SER A 5 31.02 30.64 -42.19
C SER A 5 31.31 29.93 -40.84
N PRO A 6 30.66 30.29 -39.71
CA PRO A 6 30.83 29.64 -38.41
C PRO A 6 30.21 28.23 -38.29
N ALA A 7 29.77 27.61 -39.38
CA ALA A 7 28.86 26.45 -39.34
C ALA A 7 29.53 25.07 -39.18
N GLU A 8 30.81 24.99 -38.80
CA GLU A 8 31.54 23.71 -38.88
C GLU A 8 32.32 23.35 -37.61
N LYS A 9 31.71 23.51 -36.43
CA LYS A 9 32.22 22.92 -35.17
C LYS A 9 31.10 22.49 -34.23
N LEU A 10 30.22 21.59 -34.66
CA LEU A 10 29.40 20.84 -33.71
C LEU A 10 29.07 19.40 -34.16
N PRO A 11 30.08 18.51 -34.29
CA PRO A 11 29.81 17.08 -34.18
C PRO A 11 30.80 16.40 -33.22
N LEU A 12 30.94 16.88 -31.98
CA LEU A 12 31.76 16.20 -30.97
C LEU A 12 31.30 16.35 -29.51
N LEU A 13 30.10 16.88 -29.28
CA LEU A 13 29.39 16.81 -27.99
C LEU A 13 28.24 15.79 -28.00
N ALA A 14 28.02 15.12 -29.14
CA ALA A 14 26.91 14.18 -29.35
C ALA A 14 27.19 12.74 -28.90
N ALA A 15 28.31 12.49 -28.23
CA ALA A 15 28.62 11.20 -27.61
C ALA A 15 29.15 11.39 -26.18
N MET A 16 28.62 12.39 -25.46
CA MET A 16 28.73 12.41 -24.02
C MET A 16 27.85 11.26 -23.53
N GLU A 17 28.44 10.06 -23.45
CA GLU A 17 27.82 8.88 -22.84
C GLU A 17 27.18 9.35 -21.54
N LEU A 18 25.85 9.33 -21.49
CA LEU A 18 25.15 9.58 -20.24
C LEU A 18 25.72 8.57 -19.24
N PRO A 19 26.27 9.03 -18.11
CA PRO A 19 27.09 8.17 -17.27
C PRO A 19 26.29 6.93 -16.86
N SER A 20 26.95 5.78 -16.84
CA SER A 20 26.46 4.50 -16.28
C SER A 20 25.75 4.64 -14.92
N ASP A 21 26.00 5.74 -14.22
CA ASP A 21 25.37 6.13 -12.97
C ASP A 21 23.86 6.39 -13.11
N SER A 22 23.39 6.94 -14.24
CA SER A 22 21.96 7.23 -14.44
C SER A 22 21.13 5.95 -14.52
N GLU A 23 21.55 4.99 -15.35
CA GLU A 23 20.88 3.70 -15.47
C GLU A 23 20.84 2.95 -14.13
N ALA A 24 21.95 2.99 -13.38
CA ALA A 24 22.03 2.41 -12.05
C ALA A 24 21.07 3.08 -11.06
N ILE A 25 20.91 4.42 -11.11
CA ILE A 25 19.96 5.17 -10.28
C ILE A 25 18.51 4.78 -10.63
N VAL A 26 18.16 4.79 -11.92
CA VAL A 26 16.82 4.43 -12.41
C VAL A 26 16.44 3.01 -11.99
N LYS A 27 17.38 2.08 -12.16
CA LYS A 27 17.18 0.69 -11.74
C LYS A 27 16.94 0.60 -10.23
N ARG A 28 17.78 1.22 -9.41
CA ARG A 28 17.64 1.22 -7.95
C ARG A 28 16.30 1.81 -7.49
N LEU A 29 15.85 2.92 -8.09
CA LEU A 29 14.57 3.54 -7.77
C LEU A 29 13.39 2.65 -8.16
N SER A 30 13.47 2.00 -9.33
CA SER A 30 12.45 1.05 -9.80
C SER A 30 12.38 -0.19 -8.92
N ASP A 31 13.53 -0.75 -8.52
CA ASP A 31 13.61 -1.89 -7.61
C ASP A 31 13.01 -1.54 -6.24
N ASN A 32 13.32 -0.36 -5.70
CA ASN A 32 12.75 0.10 -4.43
C ASN A 32 11.22 0.29 -4.53
N PHE A 33 10.73 0.86 -5.63
CA PHE A 33 9.30 1.03 -5.85
C PHE A 33 8.59 -0.32 -5.94
N LEU A 34 9.20 -1.29 -6.61
CA LEU A 34 8.69 -2.66 -6.70
C LEU A 34 8.59 -3.29 -5.31
N TRP A 35 9.63 -3.18 -4.48
CA TRP A 35 9.59 -3.69 -3.10
C TRP A 35 8.48 -3.06 -2.27
N VAL A 36 8.34 -1.72 -2.32
CA VAL A 36 7.24 -1.03 -1.63
C VAL A 36 5.88 -1.49 -2.17
N SER A 37 5.75 -1.69 -3.48
CA SER A 37 4.51 -2.17 -4.09
C SER A 37 4.13 -3.57 -3.60
N VAL A 38 5.10 -4.48 -3.50
CA VAL A 38 4.87 -5.85 -3.01
C VAL A 38 4.50 -5.86 -1.53
N SER A 39 5.26 -5.18 -0.66
CA SER A 39 4.92 -5.11 0.78
C SER A 39 3.56 -4.45 1.01
N PHE A 40 3.28 -3.34 0.31
CA PHE A 40 1.98 -2.69 0.39
C PHE A 40 0.85 -3.63 -0.05
N ALA A 41 1.02 -4.30 -1.19
CA ALA A 41 0.01 -5.19 -1.75
C ALA A 41 -0.25 -6.42 -0.86
N LEU A 42 0.81 -7.01 -0.28
CA LEU A 42 0.71 -8.12 0.66
C LEU A 42 -0.06 -7.71 1.92
N ASN A 43 0.36 -6.60 2.56
CA ASN A 43 -0.33 -6.06 3.72
C ASN A 43 -1.79 -5.74 3.40
N HIS A 44 -2.04 -5.03 2.29
CA HIS A 44 -3.38 -4.63 1.89
C HIS A 44 -4.31 -5.82 1.56
N GLY A 45 -3.80 -6.84 0.86
CA GLY A 45 -4.58 -8.04 0.57
C GLY A 45 -4.94 -8.79 1.84
N CYS A 46 -4.02 -8.90 2.79
CA CYS A 46 -4.28 -9.49 4.10
C CYS A 46 -5.34 -8.69 4.87
N VAL A 47 -5.22 -7.35 4.89
CA VAL A 47 -6.05 -6.51 5.75
C VAL A 47 -7.44 -6.28 5.18
N THR A 48 -7.63 -6.29 3.86
CA THR A 48 -8.97 -6.17 3.25
C THR A 48 -9.75 -7.47 3.21
N THR A 49 -9.12 -8.61 3.47
CA THR A 49 -9.82 -9.89 3.51
C THR A 49 -10.87 -9.93 4.62
N PRO A 50 -10.56 -9.59 5.90
CA PRO A 50 -11.55 -9.44 6.98
C PRO A 50 -12.79 -8.63 6.61
N LEU A 51 -12.64 -7.53 5.88
CA LEU A 51 -13.75 -6.65 5.48
C LEU A 51 -14.83 -7.41 4.68
N VAL A 52 -14.42 -8.35 3.83
CA VAL A 52 -15.31 -9.13 2.97
C VAL A 52 -15.91 -10.33 3.69
N VAL A 53 -15.14 -10.99 4.55
CA VAL A 53 -15.55 -12.25 5.20
C VAL A 53 -16.26 -12.05 6.54
N ALA A 54 -16.17 -10.87 7.16
CA ALA A 54 -16.70 -10.61 8.50
C ALA A 54 -18.20 -10.90 8.61
N SER A 55 -19.02 -10.58 7.61
CA SER A 55 -20.48 -10.81 7.65
C SER A 55 -20.85 -12.29 7.76
N THR A 56 -20.02 -13.16 7.16
CA THR A 56 -20.16 -14.61 7.22
C THR A 56 -19.67 -15.18 8.54
N LEU A 57 -18.63 -14.58 9.14
CA LEU A 57 -17.89 -15.18 10.25
C LEU A 57 -18.23 -14.61 11.63
N LEU A 58 -18.58 -13.33 11.71
CA LEU A 58 -18.92 -12.61 12.94
C LEU A 58 -20.41 -12.24 13.02
N GLY A 59 -21.16 -12.44 11.95
CA GLY A 59 -22.57 -12.05 11.83
C GLY A 59 -22.76 -10.70 11.13
N LYS A 60 -23.93 -10.53 10.54
CA LYS A 60 -24.24 -9.38 9.68
C LYS A 60 -24.19 -8.04 10.41
N ASP A 61 -24.71 -7.97 11.63
CA ASP A 61 -24.82 -6.72 12.38
C ASP A 61 -23.45 -6.22 12.85
N VAL A 62 -22.64 -7.10 13.44
CA VAL A 62 -21.26 -6.83 13.86
C VAL A 62 -20.42 -6.37 12.66
N ALA A 63 -20.53 -7.09 11.54
CA ALA A 63 -19.78 -6.78 10.32
C ALA A 63 -20.20 -5.44 9.72
N ALA A 64 -21.51 -5.17 9.60
CA ALA A 64 -22.02 -3.92 9.05
C ALA A 64 -21.60 -2.73 9.92
N PHE A 65 -21.75 -2.83 11.24
CA PHE A 65 -21.35 -1.77 12.14
C PHE A 65 -19.84 -1.54 12.15
N GLY A 66 -19.04 -2.59 12.27
CA GLY A 66 -17.58 -2.50 12.23
C GLY A 66 -17.05 -1.96 10.90
N ASN A 67 -17.64 -2.35 9.76
CA ASN A 67 -17.27 -1.78 8.46
C ASN A 67 -17.69 -0.30 8.36
N GLY A 68 -18.85 0.07 8.92
CA GLY A 68 -19.27 1.47 9.06
C GLY A 68 -18.24 2.30 9.82
N VAL A 69 -17.79 1.83 10.99
CA VAL A 69 -16.73 2.46 11.79
C VAL A 69 -15.44 2.59 10.97
N LEU A 70 -15.01 1.53 10.29
CA LEU A 70 -13.81 1.55 9.44
C LEU A 70 -13.89 2.65 8.37
N TYR A 71 -15.02 2.75 7.65
CA TYR A 71 -15.17 3.75 6.61
C TYR A 71 -15.31 5.18 7.17
N SER A 72 -16.00 5.37 8.30
CA SER A 72 -16.05 6.66 8.97
C SER A 72 -14.67 7.14 9.42
N PHE A 73 -13.87 6.26 10.03
CA PHE A 73 -12.50 6.59 10.43
C PHE A 73 -11.55 6.75 9.23
N THR A 74 -11.80 6.04 8.12
CA THR A 74 -11.10 6.27 6.84
C THR A 74 -11.36 7.69 6.33
N LEU A 75 -12.61 8.12 6.30
CA LEU A 75 -12.98 9.47 5.89
C LEU A 75 -12.33 10.53 6.80
N LEU A 76 -12.51 10.39 8.12
CA LEU A 76 -11.97 11.35 9.10
C LEU A 76 -10.44 11.41 9.04
N SER A 77 -9.76 10.27 8.97
CA SER A 77 -8.30 10.24 8.85
C SER A 77 -7.82 10.83 7.54
N SER A 78 -8.49 10.58 6.42
CA SER A 78 -8.12 11.15 5.12
C SER A 78 -8.24 12.68 5.12
N LEU A 79 -9.29 13.22 5.77
CA LEU A 79 -9.54 14.67 5.85
C LEU A 79 -8.60 15.38 6.83
N PHE A 80 -8.37 14.80 8.01
CA PHE A 80 -7.75 15.52 9.12
C PHE A 80 -6.35 15.03 9.48
N LEU A 81 -6.01 13.77 9.20
CA LEU A 81 -4.78 13.14 9.67
C LEU A 81 -3.80 12.82 8.53
N GLY A 82 -4.29 12.56 7.33
CA GLY A 82 -3.49 12.07 6.20
C GLY A 82 -2.32 12.99 5.88
N ALA A 83 -2.60 14.24 5.49
CA ALA A 83 -1.55 15.19 5.15
C ALA A 83 -0.68 15.61 6.35
N PRO A 84 -1.23 15.95 7.54
CA PRO A 84 -0.40 16.32 8.69
C PRO A 84 0.54 15.19 9.17
N LEU A 85 0.07 13.95 9.24
CA LEU A 85 0.93 12.85 9.66
C LEU A 85 1.92 12.45 8.57
N ALA A 86 1.52 12.45 7.30
CA ALA A 86 2.44 12.15 6.20
C ALA A 86 3.55 13.21 6.05
N SER A 87 3.28 14.49 6.38
CA SER A 87 4.30 15.54 6.33
C SER A 87 5.32 15.42 7.46
N VAL A 88 4.88 15.00 8.66
CA VAL A 88 5.77 14.78 9.82
C VAL A 88 6.58 13.50 9.68
N LEU A 89 5.93 12.39 9.29
CA LEU A 89 6.56 11.08 9.18
C LEU A 89 7.34 10.89 7.87
N GLY A 90 7.06 11.71 6.88
CA GLY A 90 7.47 11.51 5.50
C GLY A 90 6.76 10.32 4.82
N PRO A 91 6.96 10.12 3.51
CA PRO A 91 6.25 9.08 2.75
C PRO A 91 6.51 7.66 3.26
N LYS A 92 7.77 7.32 3.56
CA LYS A 92 8.11 5.98 4.07
C LYS A 92 7.57 5.75 5.48
N GLY A 93 7.70 6.74 6.36
CA GLY A 93 7.21 6.65 7.74
C GLY A 93 5.67 6.54 7.79
N GLY A 94 4.96 7.30 6.95
CA GLY A 94 3.51 7.22 6.84
C GLY A 94 3.02 5.86 6.31
N LEU A 95 3.75 5.26 5.36
CA LEU A 95 3.47 3.90 4.89
C LEU A 95 3.63 2.86 6.01
N VAL A 96 4.75 2.90 6.75
CA VAL A 96 4.98 1.98 7.88
C VAL A 96 3.93 2.16 8.97
N PHE A 97 3.61 3.41 9.33
CA PHE A 97 2.57 3.73 10.30
C PHE A 97 1.21 3.12 9.91
N GLY A 98 0.80 3.33 8.66
CA GLY A 98 -0.45 2.80 8.14
C GLY A 98 -0.48 1.27 8.15
N MET A 99 0.59 0.62 7.66
CA MET A 99 0.67 -0.85 7.62
C MET A 99 0.60 -1.47 9.02
N LEU A 100 1.23 -0.85 10.02
CA LEU A 100 1.15 -1.29 11.43
C LEU A 100 -0.27 -1.18 11.99
N PHE A 101 -0.96 -0.07 11.75
CA PHE A 101 -2.35 0.10 12.22
C PHE A 101 -3.32 -0.83 11.49
N TYR A 102 -3.08 -1.13 10.21
CA TYR A 102 -3.77 -2.20 9.50
C TYR A 102 -3.54 -3.58 10.14
N CYS A 103 -2.34 -3.87 10.64
CA CYS A 103 -2.11 -5.11 11.40
C CYS A 103 -2.91 -5.16 12.71
N ILE A 104 -3.09 -4.02 13.40
CA ILE A 104 -3.96 -3.92 14.58
C ILE A 104 -5.42 -4.23 14.22
N TYR A 105 -5.89 -3.76 13.06
CA TYR A 105 -7.22 -4.11 12.55
C TYR A 105 -7.39 -5.63 12.36
N VAL A 106 -6.43 -6.28 11.70
CA VAL A 106 -6.46 -7.74 11.48
C VAL A 106 -6.39 -8.49 12.81
N ALA A 107 -5.57 -8.02 13.76
CA ALA A 107 -5.53 -8.57 15.12
C ALA A 107 -6.90 -8.44 15.83
N GLY A 108 -7.57 -7.30 15.68
CA GLY A 108 -8.93 -7.09 16.20
C GLY A 108 -9.95 -8.05 15.59
N PHE A 109 -9.90 -8.28 14.27
CA PHE A 109 -10.72 -9.31 13.61
C PHE A 109 -10.41 -10.72 14.13
N SER A 110 -9.12 -11.05 14.27
CA SER A 110 -8.67 -12.35 14.79
C SER A 110 -9.18 -12.62 16.21
N LEU A 111 -9.07 -11.63 17.10
CA LEU A 111 -9.57 -11.71 18.46
C LEU A 111 -11.09 -11.80 18.49
N ALA A 112 -11.80 -11.04 17.65
CA ALA A 112 -13.24 -11.15 17.52
C ALA A 112 -13.68 -12.56 17.09
N ALA A 113 -12.95 -13.17 16.15
CA ALA A 113 -13.19 -14.55 15.72
C ALA A 113 -12.87 -15.59 16.81
N LEU A 114 -11.86 -15.36 17.65
CA LEU A 114 -11.52 -16.21 18.79
C LEU A 114 -12.62 -16.19 19.86
N PHE A 115 -13.19 -15.02 20.14
CA PHE A 115 -14.23 -14.81 21.14
C PHE A 115 -15.65 -14.74 20.54
N LYS A 116 -15.89 -15.40 19.41
CA LYS A 116 -17.18 -15.36 18.71
C LYS A 116 -18.38 -15.80 19.56
N ASP A 117 -18.13 -16.67 20.56
CA ASP A 117 -19.16 -17.19 21.47
C ASP A 117 -19.41 -16.26 22.68
N VAL A 118 -18.64 -15.18 22.81
CA VAL A 118 -18.80 -14.15 23.85
C VAL A 118 -19.09 -12.81 23.16
N GLU A 119 -20.38 -12.53 22.93
CA GLU A 119 -20.85 -11.46 22.06
C GLU A 119 -20.16 -10.10 22.33
N TRP A 120 -20.16 -9.62 23.57
CA TRP A 120 -19.60 -8.31 23.90
C TRP A 120 -18.09 -8.19 23.60
N LEU A 121 -17.31 -9.28 23.74
CA LEU A 121 -15.89 -9.30 23.39
C LEU A 121 -15.71 -9.24 21.87
N MET A 122 -16.49 -10.03 21.13
CA MET A 122 -16.47 -10.03 19.66
C MET A 122 -16.74 -8.63 19.09
N TRP A 123 -17.81 -7.98 19.57
CA TRP A 123 -18.16 -6.61 19.18
C TRP A 123 -17.03 -5.63 19.50
N THR A 124 -16.49 -5.69 20.72
CA THR A 124 -15.45 -4.78 21.18
C THR A 124 -14.20 -4.89 20.33
N PHE A 125 -13.68 -6.11 20.12
CA PHE A 125 -12.44 -6.29 19.35
C PHE A 125 -12.59 -5.90 17.89
N PHE A 126 -13.72 -6.22 17.26
CA PHE A 126 -13.94 -5.88 15.85
C PHE A 126 -14.11 -4.36 15.66
N ILE A 127 -14.89 -3.69 16.51
CA ILE A 127 -15.08 -2.23 16.42
C ILE A 127 -13.79 -1.47 16.67
N VAL A 128 -13.07 -1.81 17.74
CA VAL A 128 -11.79 -1.16 18.06
C VAL A 128 -10.80 -1.39 16.92
N GLY A 129 -10.65 -2.63 16.45
CA GLY A 129 -9.83 -2.95 15.30
C GLY A 129 -10.22 -2.13 14.06
N SER A 130 -11.51 -2.03 13.75
CA SER A 130 -12.03 -1.25 12.63
C SER A 130 -11.68 0.24 12.72
N ALA A 131 -11.70 0.83 13.91
CA ALA A 131 -11.29 2.22 14.10
C ALA A 131 -9.80 2.41 13.74
N PHE A 132 -8.92 1.52 14.20
CA PHE A 132 -7.50 1.52 13.82
C PHE A 132 -7.31 1.32 12.31
N GLY A 133 -8.06 0.39 11.72
CA GLY A 133 -8.04 0.13 10.27
C GLY A 133 -8.47 1.37 9.47
N GLY A 134 -9.53 2.06 9.91
CA GLY A 134 -9.95 3.30 9.29
C GLY A 134 -8.90 4.41 9.41
N THR A 135 -8.31 4.59 10.59
CA THR A 135 -7.23 5.59 10.79
C THR A 135 -6.00 5.31 9.94
N ALA A 136 -5.62 4.04 9.80
CA ALA A 136 -4.51 3.61 8.95
C ALA A 136 -4.69 4.06 7.51
N ALA A 137 -5.88 3.84 6.94
CA ALA A 137 -6.16 4.04 5.53
C ALA A 137 -5.84 5.47 5.06
N GLY A 138 -6.32 6.50 5.77
CA GLY A 138 -6.12 7.88 5.35
C GLY A 138 -4.65 8.30 5.33
N VAL A 139 -3.86 7.87 6.33
CA VAL A 139 -2.42 8.17 6.40
C VAL A 139 -1.63 7.37 5.37
N LEU A 140 -1.92 6.07 5.27
CA LEU A 140 -1.25 5.14 4.37
C LEU A 140 -1.37 5.59 2.91
N TRP A 141 -2.59 5.85 2.44
CA TRP A 141 -2.83 6.22 1.04
C TRP A 141 -2.28 7.61 0.71
N THR A 142 -2.31 8.56 1.66
CA THR A 142 -1.67 9.86 1.48
C THR A 142 -0.16 9.73 1.34
N ALA A 143 0.47 8.93 2.22
CA ALA A 143 1.90 8.68 2.18
C ALA A 143 2.33 7.89 0.93
N GLN A 144 1.51 6.93 0.49
CA GLN A 144 1.69 6.19 -0.76
C GLN A 144 1.73 7.13 -1.97
N GLY A 145 0.77 8.06 -2.07
CA GLY A 145 0.75 9.07 -3.14
C GLY A 145 2.01 9.93 -3.15
N GLY A 146 2.49 10.35 -1.98
CA GLY A 146 3.75 11.11 -1.84
C GLY A 146 4.98 10.29 -2.27
N TYR A 147 5.07 9.03 -1.85
CA TYR A 147 6.17 8.14 -2.23
C TYR A 147 6.19 7.88 -3.74
N PHE A 148 5.01 7.65 -4.30
CA PHE A 148 4.81 7.45 -5.72
C PHE A 148 5.27 8.69 -6.51
N ALA A 149 4.73 9.86 -6.18
CA ALA A 149 5.04 11.11 -6.88
C ALA A 149 6.54 11.43 -6.84
N SER A 150 7.18 11.25 -5.68
CA SER A 150 8.61 11.48 -5.51
C SER A 150 9.47 10.51 -6.34
N THR A 151 9.08 9.24 -6.39
CA THR A 151 9.82 8.22 -7.16
C THR A 151 9.69 8.43 -8.66
N SER A 152 8.47 8.75 -9.15
CA SER A 152 8.26 9.10 -10.55
C SER A 152 9.10 10.29 -11.00
N THR A 153 9.16 11.35 -10.18
CA THR A 153 9.97 12.54 -10.47
C THR A 153 11.44 12.19 -10.56
N GLN A 154 11.99 11.47 -9.58
CA GLN A 154 13.40 11.10 -9.57
C GLN A 154 13.79 10.20 -10.75
N ILE A 155 12.93 9.26 -11.14
CA ILE A 155 13.17 8.41 -12.31
C ILE A 155 13.10 9.24 -13.61
N ALA A 156 12.12 10.13 -13.74
CA ALA A 156 12.01 11.00 -14.92
C ALA A 156 13.23 11.91 -15.07
N GLU A 157 13.70 12.51 -13.97
CA GLU A 157 14.90 13.35 -13.95
C GLU A 157 16.17 12.57 -14.31
N ALA A 158 16.33 11.34 -13.79
CA ALA A 158 17.50 10.53 -14.08
C ALA A 158 17.50 10.00 -15.53
N SER A 159 16.36 9.50 -16.01
CA SER A 159 16.23 8.85 -17.33
C SER A 159 16.04 9.82 -18.49
N GLY A 160 15.61 11.05 -18.24
CA GLY A 160 15.15 11.98 -19.27
C GLY A 160 13.77 11.64 -19.86
N GLU A 161 13.07 10.63 -19.32
CA GLU A 161 11.69 10.29 -19.71
C GLU A 161 10.69 11.36 -19.23
N GLN A 162 9.55 11.48 -19.93
CA GLN A 162 8.44 12.31 -19.44
C GLN A 162 7.86 11.73 -18.14
N ARG A 163 7.59 12.60 -17.16
CA ARG A 163 7.07 12.21 -15.84
C ARG A 163 5.74 11.45 -15.94
N GLU A 164 4.91 11.81 -16.91
CA GLU A 164 3.62 11.17 -17.20
C GLU A 164 3.82 9.72 -17.62
N ALA A 165 4.79 9.44 -18.50
CA ALA A 165 5.12 8.10 -18.96
C ALA A 165 5.67 7.23 -17.82
N VAL A 166 6.58 7.77 -17.00
CA VAL A 166 7.10 7.09 -15.81
C VAL A 166 5.98 6.79 -14.82
N THR A 167 5.11 7.77 -14.54
CA THR A 167 3.98 7.63 -13.62
C THR A 167 3.01 6.56 -14.10
N ALA A 168 2.66 6.55 -15.39
CA ALA A 168 1.79 5.54 -15.98
C ALA A 168 2.40 4.12 -15.89
N ARG A 169 3.70 3.98 -16.14
CA ARG A 169 4.41 2.70 -16.01
C ARG A 169 4.39 2.18 -14.57
N LEU A 170 4.78 3.03 -13.61
CA LEU A 170 4.80 2.64 -12.20
C LEU A 170 3.39 2.33 -11.67
N SER A 171 2.35 3.03 -12.15
CA SER A 171 0.99 2.86 -11.63
C SER A 171 0.36 1.59 -12.16
N GLY A 172 0.61 1.26 -13.44
CA GLY A 172 0.23 -0.02 -14.02
C GLY A 172 0.85 -1.20 -13.26
N ASN A 173 2.16 -1.14 -12.99
CA ASN A 173 2.85 -2.17 -12.21
C ASN A 173 2.29 -2.29 -10.78
N PHE A 174 2.11 -1.17 -10.09
CA PHE A 174 1.54 -1.15 -8.75
C PHE A 174 0.13 -1.74 -8.73
N ALA A 175 -0.76 -1.31 -9.63
CA ALA A 175 -2.14 -1.78 -9.68
C ALA A 175 -2.24 -3.29 -9.96
N PHE A 176 -1.41 -3.81 -10.87
CA PHE A 176 -1.34 -5.24 -11.15
C PHE A 176 -0.94 -6.05 -9.91
N ILE A 177 0.14 -5.67 -9.25
CA ILE A 177 0.64 -6.34 -8.03
C ILE A 177 -0.41 -6.23 -6.91
N TYR A 178 -0.91 -5.01 -6.68
CA TYR A 178 -1.94 -4.73 -5.68
C TYR A 178 -3.17 -5.63 -5.83
N LEU A 179 -3.76 -5.70 -7.04
CA LEU A 179 -4.95 -6.51 -7.29
C LEU A 179 -4.64 -8.01 -7.21
N MET A 180 -3.47 -8.44 -7.67
CA MET A 180 -3.05 -9.85 -7.58
C MET A 180 -3.00 -10.33 -6.13
N PHE A 181 -2.34 -9.58 -5.24
CA PHE A 181 -2.27 -9.93 -3.83
C PHE A 181 -3.62 -9.78 -3.14
N GLU A 182 -4.44 -8.80 -3.53
CA GLU A 182 -5.78 -8.63 -2.99
C GLU A 182 -6.67 -9.86 -3.28
N VAL A 183 -6.71 -10.31 -4.53
CA VAL A 183 -7.48 -11.51 -4.92
C VAL A 183 -6.84 -12.78 -4.35
N GLY A 184 -5.51 -12.89 -4.44
CA GLY A 184 -4.76 -14.02 -3.92
C GLY A 184 -4.99 -14.23 -2.42
N SER A 185 -4.99 -13.16 -1.63
CA SER A 185 -5.27 -13.21 -0.19
C SER A 185 -6.69 -13.68 0.09
N LYS A 186 -7.70 -13.25 -0.68
CA LYS A 186 -9.07 -13.74 -0.51
C LYS A 186 -9.19 -15.23 -0.84
N LEU A 187 -8.52 -15.70 -1.91
CA LEU A 187 -8.49 -17.10 -2.30
C LEU A 187 -7.78 -18.00 -1.27
N VAL A 188 -6.62 -17.57 -0.78
CA VAL A 188 -5.88 -18.29 0.27
C VAL A 188 -6.73 -18.40 1.54
N PHE A 189 -7.44 -17.33 1.92
CA PHE A 189 -8.32 -17.36 3.08
C PHE A 189 -9.44 -18.38 2.91
N SER A 190 -10.13 -18.38 1.75
CA SER A 190 -11.16 -19.36 1.43
C SER A 190 -10.63 -20.79 1.41
N LEU A 191 -9.42 -21.01 0.88
CA LEU A 191 -8.77 -22.32 0.88
C LEU A 191 -8.47 -22.80 2.32
N LEU A 192 -7.93 -21.94 3.18
CA LEU A 192 -7.67 -22.28 4.58
C LEU A 192 -8.97 -22.61 5.34
N GLN A 193 -10.06 -21.90 5.04
CA GLN A 193 -11.38 -22.26 5.58
C GLN A 193 -11.87 -23.61 5.08
N LEU A 194 -11.67 -23.95 3.80
CA LEU A 194 -12.01 -25.26 3.26
C LEU A 194 -11.22 -26.39 3.95
N LEU A 195 -9.96 -26.11 4.30
CA LEU A 195 -9.09 -26.99 5.09
C LEU A 195 -9.45 -27.00 6.59
N LYS A 196 -10.54 -26.33 6.99
CA LYS A 196 -11.04 -26.24 8.36
C LYS A 196 -10.06 -25.62 9.36
N VAL A 197 -9.15 -24.77 8.88
CA VAL A 197 -8.29 -23.96 9.75
C VAL A 197 -9.19 -22.97 10.51
N PRO A 198 -9.10 -22.89 11.85
CA PRO A 198 -9.87 -21.92 12.63
C PRO A 198 -9.64 -20.48 12.17
N THR A 199 -10.72 -19.70 12.04
CA THR A 199 -10.67 -18.32 11.51
C THR A 199 -9.68 -17.42 12.25
N TRP A 200 -9.56 -17.56 13.57
CA TRP A 200 -8.63 -16.76 14.36
C TRP A 200 -7.17 -17.11 14.03
N GLU A 201 -6.85 -18.37 13.73
CA GLU A 201 -5.49 -18.77 13.30
C GLU A 201 -5.15 -18.17 11.93
N ILE A 202 -6.12 -18.14 11.01
CA ILE A 202 -5.96 -17.47 9.71
C ILE A 202 -5.73 -15.96 9.92
N GLY A 203 -6.48 -15.35 10.85
CA GLY A 203 -6.31 -13.95 11.23
C GLY A 203 -4.90 -13.64 11.75
N VAL A 204 -4.37 -14.48 12.66
CA VAL A 204 -2.98 -14.36 13.14
C VAL A 204 -1.97 -14.50 12.01
N LEU A 205 -2.16 -15.49 11.12
CA LEU A 205 -1.30 -15.65 9.94
C LEU A 205 -1.29 -14.39 9.07
N TYR A 206 -2.47 -13.81 8.80
CA TYR A 206 -2.61 -12.62 7.95
C TYR A 206 -2.02 -11.38 8.59
N MET A 207 -2.13 -11.27 9.92
CA MET A 207 -1.44 -10.22 10.68
C MET A 207 0.08 -10.36 10.54
N LEU A 208 0.62 -11.56 10.71
CA LEU A 208 2.07 -11.81 10.58
C LEU A 208 2.58 -11.57 9.15
N LEU A 209 1.83 -12.02 8.14
CA LEU A 209 2.15 -11.76 6.74
C LEU A 209 2.10 -10.26 6.40
N GLY A 210 1.17 -9.52 7.00
CA GLY A 210 1.07 -8.07 6.83
C GLY A 210 2.23 -7.28 7.46
N LEU A 211 3.03 -7.88 8.33
CA LEU A 211 4.21 -7.25 8.94
C LEU A 211 5.48 -7.37 8.07
N LEU A 212 5.45 -8.14 6.98
CA LEU A 212 6.56 -8.34 6.04
C LEU A 212 6.60 -7.23 4.97
#